data_AF-A0A6M3JSJ8-F1
#
_entry.id   AF-A0A6M3JSJ8-F1
#
_cell.length_a   1.000
_cell.length_b   1.000
_cell.length_c   1.000
_cell.angle_alpha   90.00
_cell.angle_beta   90.00
_cell.angle_gamma   90.00
#
_symmetry.space_group_name_H-M   'P 1'
#
loop_
_entity.id
_entity.type
_entity.pdbx_description
1 polymer ?
#
loop_
_entity_poly.entity_id
_entity_poly.type
_entity_poly.pdbx_seq_one_letter_code
_entity_poly.pdbx_strand_id
1 'polypeptide(L)'
;GIPFIGAAGRRLNELLALANIDTNDCYITNLVKCHVPGNKPPRKSFITACKPWVLQEIALVKPETIITLGSEALSLFCDRGITQMHGTQIKVDLNYAEVV
;
A
#
# COMPACT_ATOMS: atom_id res chain seq x y z
N GLY A 1 11.52 -10.66 -0.63
CA GLY A 1 12.32 -9.65 -1.35
C GLY A 1 12.07 -8.29 -0.73
N ILE A 2 12.90 -7.28 -1.06
CA ILE A 2 12.71 -5.91 -0.56
C ILE A 2 11.78 -5.16 -1.53
N PRO A 3 10.68 -4.56 -1.05
CA PRO A 3 9.76 -3.83 -1.91
C PRO A 3 10.40 -2.55 -2.45
N PHE A 4 10.00 -2.12 -3.65
CA PHE A 4 10.40 -0.82 -4.25
C PHE A 4 11.93 -0.58 -4.35
N ILE A 5 12.71 -1.56 -4.84
CA ILE A 5 14.15 -1.37 -5.13
C ILE A 5 14.45 -0.94 -6.57
N GLY A 6 13.44 -0.92 -7.45
CA GLY A 6 13.57 -0.58 -8.88
C GLY A 6 13.44 0.92 -9.19
N ALA A 7 13.27 1.27 -10.47
CA ALA A 7 13.11 2.67 -10.90
C ALA A 7 11.93 3.39 -10.21
N ALA A 8 10.80 2.70 -10.06
CA ALA A 8 9.64 3.23 -9.34
C ALA A 8 9.96 3.49 -7.86
N GLY A 9 10.82 2.67 -7.26
CA GLY A 9 11.25 2.83 -5.88
C GLY A 9 12.18 4.02 -5.67
N ARG A 10 13.13 4.22 -6.59
CA ARG A 10 13.98 5.42 -6.58
C ARG A 10 13.14 6.70 -6.67
N ARG A 11 12.16 6.73 -7.58
CA ARG A 11 11.23 7.86 -7.69
C ARG A 11 10.40 8.05 -6.41
N LEU A 12 9.95 6.98 -5.77
CA LEU A 12 9.24 7.07 -4.50
C LEU A 12 10.13 7.72 -3.43
N ASN A 13 11.39 7.29 -3.31
CA ASN A 13 12.33 7.86 -2.35
C ASN A 13 12.60 9.36 -2.62
N GLU A 14 12.75 9.75 -3.89
CA GLU A 14 12.88 11.16 -4.27
C GLU A 14 11.65 11.98 -3.84
N LEU A 15 10.45 11.46 -4.04
CA LEU A 15 9.20 12.14 -3.66
C LEU A 15 9.05 12.26 -2.13
N LEU A 16 9.41 11.21 -1.39
CA LEU A 16 9.40 11.25 0.09
C LEU A 16 10.42 12.26 0.61
N ALA A 17 11.63 12.29 0.04
CA ALA A 17 12.65 13.27 0.39
C ALA A 17 12.19 14.71 0.11
N LEU A 18 11.54 14.97 -1.02
CA LEU A 18 10.95 16.28 -1.33
C LEU A 18 9.85 16.69 -0.35
N ALA A 19 9.14 15.73 0.22
CA ALA A 19 8.13 15.94 1.25
C ALA A 19 8.73 16.02 2.68
N ASN A 20 10.07 15.97 2.83
CA ASN A 20 10.77 15.86 4.11
C ASN A 20 10.32 14.67 4.97
N ILE A 21 10.00 13.54 4.34
CA ILE A 21 9.65 12.29 5.02
C ILE A 21 10.87 11.36 4.96
N ASP A 22 11.37 10.93 6.12
CA ASP A 22 12.39 9.89 6.16
C ASP A 22 11.76 8.53 5.83
N THR A 23 12.36 7.84 4.86
CA THR A 23 12.00 6.45 4.52
C THR A 23 12.16 5.48 5.68
N ASN A 24 13.03 5.77 6.65
CA ASN A 24 13.20 4.95 7.85
C ASN A 24 12.01 5.02 8.80
N ASP A 25 11.26 6.13 8.76
CA ASP A 25 10.00 6.30 9.52
C ASP A 25 8.79 5.70 8.79
N CYS A 26 9.01 5.15 7.59
CA CYS A 26 7.98 4.57 6.74
C CYS A 26 8.02 3.05 6.76
N TYR A 27 6.85 2.43 6.82
CA TYR A 27 6.69 1.02 6.47
C TYR A 27 6.15 0.91 5.05
N ILE A 28 6.97 0.41 4.13
CA ILE A 28 6.60 0.26 2.71
C ILE A 28 6.26 -1.21 2.42
N THR A 29 5.06 -1.44 1.88
CA THR A 29 4.59 -2.79 1.53
C THR A 29 3.78 -2.79 0.24
N ASN A 30 3.46 -3.97 -0.26
CA ASN A 30 2.61 -4.18 -1.44
C ASN A 30 1.41 -5.06 -1.12
N LEU A 31 0.32 -4.85 -1.85
CA LEU A 31 -0.92 -5.62 -1.71
C LEU A 31 -0.72 -7.10 -2.05
N VAL A 32 0.12 -7.40 -3.04
CA VAL A 32 0.50 -8.76 -3.44
C VAL A 32 1.98 -8.97 -3.15
N LYS A 33 2.29 -10.06 -2.44
CA LYS A 33 3.65 -10.35 -1.94
C LYS A 33 4.56 -11.05 -2.94
N CYS A 34 3.98 -11.59 -4.00
CA CYS A 34 4.68 -12.34 -5.04
C CYS A 34 4.85 -11.49 -6.30
N HIS A 35 5.99 -11.63 -6.97
CA HIS A 35 6.21 -11.01 -8.27
C HIS A 35 5.34 -11.68 -9.33
N VAL A 36 4.56 -10.88 -10.07
CA VAL A 36 3.76 -11.37 -11.19
C VAL A 36 4.61 -11.30 -12.46
N PRO A 37 4.82 -12.43 -13.18
CA PRO A 37 5.62 -12.44 -14.40
C PRO A 37 5.18 -11.40 -15.42
N GLY A 38 6.15 -10.64 -15.94
CA GLY A 38 5.91 -9.59 -16.93
C GLY A 38 5.24 -8.33 -16.37
N ASN A 39 5.26 -8.10 -15.05
CA ASN A 39 4.68 -6.92 -14.39
C ASN A 39 3.20 -6.67 -14.76
N LYS A 40 2.47 -7.74 -15.06
CA LYS A 40 1.04 -7.64 -15.31
C LYS A 40 0.30 -7.28 -14.03
N PRO A 41 -0.83 -6.54 -14.11
CA PRO A 41 -1.69 -6.33 -12.95
C PRO A 41 -2.05 -7.67 -12.28
N PRO A 42 -2.02 -7.75 -10.95
CA PRO A 42 -2.38 -8.96 -10.25
C PRO A 42 -3.85 -9.30 -10.50
N ARG A 43 -4.15 -10.60 -10.63
CA ARG A 43 -5.54 -11.05 -10.66
C ARG A 43 -6.20 -10.77 -9.31
N LYS A 44 -7.51 -10.52 -9.30
CA LYS A 44 -8.29 -10.33 -8.07
C LYS A 44 -8.09 -11.47 -7.06
N SER A 45 -7.95 -12.71 -7.52
CA SER A 45 -7.67 -13.86 -6.65
C SER A 45 -6.35 -13.74 -5.88
N PHE A 46 -5.31 -13.14 -6.46
CA PHE A 46 -4.04 -12.91 -5.77
C PHE A 46 -4.17 -11.82 -4.71
N ILE A 47 -4.93 -10.78 -5.00
CA ILE A 47 -5.26 -9.73 -4.03
C ILE A 47 -6.02 -10.33 -2.86
N THR A 48 -7.08 -11.11 -3.13
CA THR A 48 -7.86 -11.78 -2.08
C THR A 48 -6.99 -12.70 -1.22
N ALA A 49 -6.11 -13.49 -1.85
CA ALA A 49 -5.20 -14.38 -1.12
C ALA A 49 -4.15 -13.62 -0.29
N CYS A 50 -3.68 -12.46 -0.76
CA CYS A 50 -2.66 -11.67 -0.07
C CYS A 50 -3.23 -10.68 0.95
N LYS A 51 -4.52 -10.34 0.87
CA LYS A 51 -5.19 -9.34 1.71
C LYS A 51 -5.00 -9.58 3.21
N PRO A 52 -5.12 -10.81 3.77
CA PRO A 52 -4.91 -11.04 5.20
C PRO A 52 -3.53 -10.59 5.69
N TRP A 53 -2.48 -10.83 4.90
CA TRP A 53 -1.11 -10.45 5.27
C TRP A 53 -0.93 -8.94 5.38
N VAL A 54 -1.50 -8.19 4.44
CA VAL A 54 -1.39 -6.72 4.44
C VAL A 54 -2.18 -6.12 5.60
N LEU A 55 -3.34 -6.68 5.91
CA LEU A 55 -4.10 -6.26 7.07
C LEU A 55 -3.32 -6.54 8.36
N GLN A 56 -2.71 -7.72 8.50
CA GLN A 56 -1.84 -8.03 9.63
C GLN A 56 -0.64 -7.09 9.74
N GLU A 57 0.03 -6.77 8.63
CA GLU A 57 1.11 -5.76 8.61
C GLU A 57 0.61 -4.41 9.14
N ILE A 58 -0.55 -3.94 8.67
CA ILE A 58 -1.18 -2.70 9.14
C ILE A 58 -1.48 -2.78 10.65
N ALA A 59 -1.96 -3.91 11.15
CA ALA A 59 -2.26 -4.10 12.56
C ALA A 59 -1.02 -4.19 13.47
N LEU A 60 0.10 -4.68 12.94
CA LEU A 60 1.37 -4.72 13.67
C LEU A 60 2.06 -3.35 13.67
N VAL A 61 2.04 -2.66 12.55
CA VAL A 61 2.66 -1.33 12.40
C VAL A 61 1.85 -0.26 13.12
N LYS A 62 0.51 -0.39 13.16
CA LYS A 62 -0.43 0.61 13.71
C LYS A 62 -0.13 2.02 13.21
N PRO A 63 -0.13 2.24 11.88
CA PRO A 63 0.26 3.52 11.32
C PRO A 63 -0.74 4.62 11.68
N GLU A 64 -0.25 5.83 11.88
CA GLU A 64 -1.10 7.02 12.01
C GLU A 64 -1.74 7.41 10.67
N THR A 65 -1.08 7.10 9.55
CA THR A 65 -1.55 7.41 8.20
C THR A 65 -1.10 6.33 7.22
N ILE A 66 -1.98 5.96 6.29
CA ILE A 66 -1.69 5.03 5.20
C ILE A 66 -1.74 5.79 3.87
N ILE A 67 -0.66 5.70 3.08
CA ILE A 67 -0.60 6.27 1.73
C ILE A 67 -0.75 5.14 0.71
N THR A 68 -1.84 5.14 -0.05
CA THR A 68 -2.06 4.15 -1.11
C THR A 68 -1.47 4.63 -2.43
N LEU A 69 -0.59 3.82 -3.02
CA LEU A 69 0.00 4.06 -4.34
C LEU A 69 -0.70 3.20 -5.40
N GLY A 70 -1.62 3.80 -6.18
CA GLY A 70 -2.33 3.13 -7.27
C GLY A 70 -3.71 2.58 -6.89
N SER A 71 -4.49 2.21 -7.91
CA SER A 71 -5.90 1.81 -7.76
C SER A 71 -6.09 0.55 -6.93
N GLU A 72 -5.22 -0.45 -7.10
CA GLU A 72 -5.35 -1.71 -6.38
C GLU A 72 -5.15 -1.53 -4.88
N ALA A 73 -4.16 -0.73 -4.47
CA ALA A 73 -3.95 -0.40 -3.06
C ALA A 73 -5.13 0.40 -2.47
N LEU A 74 -5.64 1.39 -3.22
CA LEU A 74 -6.81 2.19 -2.81
C LEU A 74 -8.06 1.33 -2.59
N SER A 75 -8.26 0.30 -3.43
CA SER A 75 -9.42 -0.59 -3.36
C SER A 75 -9.57 -1.35 -2.04
N LEU A 76 -8.53 -1.39 -1.22
CA LEU A 76 -8.60 -1.98 0.12
C LEU A 76 -9.45 -1.13 1.08
N PHE A 77 -9.54 0.18 0.85
CA PHE A 77 -10.14 1.15 1.75
C PHE A 77 -11.28 1.96 1.12
N CYS A 78 -11.42 1.94 -0.21
CA CYS A 78 -12.43 2.72 -0.91
C CYS A 78 -12.88 2.05 -2.21
N ASP A 79 -14.19 2.06 -2.48
CA ASP A 79 -14.76 1.57 -3.74
C ASP A 79 -14.68 2.59 -4.90
N ARG A 80 -14.24 3.83 -4.62
CA ARG A 80 -14.10 4.88 -5.64
C ARG A 80 -12.75 4.79 -6.34
N GLY A 81 -12.74 5.10 -7.63
CA GLY A 81 -11.54 5.01 -8.46
C GLY A 81 -10.47 6.07 -8.13
N ILE A 82 -9.21 5.75 -8.42
CA ILE A 82 -8.06 6.62 -8.11
C ILE A 82 -8.19 8.03 -8.67
N THR A 83 -8.74 8.21 -9.89
CA THR A 83 -8.91 9.52 -10.52
C THR A 83 -9.79 10.46 -9.69
N GLN A 84 -10.74 9.91 -8.93
CA GLN A 84 -11.65 10.68 -8.07
C GLN A 84 -11.06 10.93 -6.68
N MET A 85 -10.24 9.99 -6.19
CA MET A 85 -9.78 9.98 -4.80
C MET A 85 -8.35 10.49 -4.63
N HIS A 86 -7.56 10.60 -5.70
CA HIS A 86 -6.18 11.05 -5.61
C HIS A 86 -6.08 12.45 -4.97
N GLY A 87 -5.16 12.59 -4.00
CA GLY A 87 -4.96 13.83 -3.27
C GLY A 87 -6.01 14.11 -2.18
N THR A 88 -6.96 13.21 -1.95
CA THR A 88 -7.97 13.35 -0.90
C THR A 88 -7.64 12.45 0.29
N GLN A 89 -8.16 12.82 1.47
CA GLN A 89 -8.06 12.01 2.68
C GLN A 89 -9.39 11.28 2.92
N ILE A 90 -9.29 10.01 3.32
CA ILE A 90 -10.41 9.21 3.81
C ILE A 90 -10.14 8.82 5.26
N LYS A 91 -11.16 8.97 6.11
CA LYS A 91 -11.11 8.38 7.45
C LYS A 91 -11.45 6.90 7.33
N VAL A 92 -10.60 6.07 7.89
CA VAL A 92 -10.79 4.62 7.94
C VAL A 92 -10.72 4.21 9.40
N ASP A 93 -11.81 3.66 9.90
CA ASP A 93 -11.84 3.06 11.22
C ASP A 93 -11.28 1.63 11.11
N LEU A 94 -9.99 1.50 11.41
CA LEU A 94 -9.32 0.20 11.43
C LEU A 94 -9.52 -0.46 12.79
N ASN A 95 -10.42 -1.45 12.85
CA ASN A 95 -10.53 -2.31 14.03
C ASN A 95 -9.39 -3.34 14.02
N TYR A 96 -8.24 -2.97 14.59
CA TYR A 96 -7.06 -3.83 14.64
C TYR A 96 -7.28 -5.16 15.41
N ALA A 97 -8.33 -5.26 16.24
CA ALA A 97 -8.64 -6.48 16.99
C ALA A 97 -9.28 -7.59 16.15
N GLU A 98 -9.89 -7.25 15.01
CA GLU A 98 -10.50 -8.23 14.08
C GLU A 98 -9.53 -8.70 12.99
N VAL A 99 -8.31 -8.16 13.01
CA VAL A 99 -7.30 -8.38 11.96
C VAL A 99 -6.30 -9.50 12.33
N VAL A 100 -6.38 -10.01 13.56
CA VAL A 100 -5.53 -11.11 14.08
C VAL A 100 -6.32 -12.42 14.12
#